data_AF-A0A2N6E9T7-F1
#
_entry.id   AF-A0A2N6E9T7-F1
#
_cell.length_a   1.000
_cell.length_b   1.000
_cell.length_c   1.000
_cell.angle_alpha   90.00
_cell.angle_beta   90.00
_cell.angle_gamma   90.00
#
_symmetry.space_group_name_H-M   'P 1'
#
loop_
_entity.id
_entity.type
_entity.pdbx_description
1 polymer ?
#
loop_
_entity_poly.entity_id
_entity_poly.type
_entity_poly.pdbx_seq_one_letter_code
_entity_poly.pdbx_strand_id
1 'polypeptide(L)'
;MKSLLRFVLWTVLFFALLLGADQLLTRVPLSPPVLNEAQRFYRDFRIRLIGLGCRGGETVEGVIEGNAGQVGDSPAATSGEGTPRYFYLDREGALRFVDDLKDVPPEYRGEAQVLVR
;
A
#
# COMPACT_ATOMS: atom_id res chain seq x y z
N MET A 1 21.73 -20.66 -39.99
CA MET A 1 21.61 -19.24 -39.56
C MET A 1 20.22 -18.62 -39.83
N LYS A 2 19.53 -18.93 -40.94
CA LYS A 2 18.17 -18.38 -41.22
C LYS A 2 17.12 -18.75 -40.16
N SER A 3 17.19 -19.95 -39.58
CA SER A 3 16.32 -20.37 -38.47
C SER A 3 16.57 -19.57 -37.19
N LEU A 4 17.84 -19.30 -36.87
CA LEU A 4 18.27 -18.46 -35.75
C LEU A 4 17.82 -17.00 -35.94
N LEU A 5 18.00 -16.45 -37.14
CA LEU A 5 17.51 -15.10 -37.47
C LEU A 5 15.98 -15.02 -37.32
N ARG A 6 15.25 -16.02 -37.82
CA ARG A 6 13.80 -16.09 -37.68
C ARG A 6 13.38 -16.18 -36.21
N PHE A 7 14.08 -16.99 -35.41
CA PHE A 7 13.84 -17.10 -33.98
C PHE A 7 14.06 -15.76 -33.27
N VAL A 8 15.20 -15.11 -33.49
CA VAL A 8 15.51 -13.79 -32.89
C VAL A 8 14.47 -12.75 -33.30
N LEU A 9 14.07 -12.72 -34.58
CA LEU A 9 13.03 -11.81 -35.06
C LEU A 9 11.70 -12.02 -34.31
N TRP A 10 11.28 -13.28 -34.14
CA TRP A 10 10.06 -13.62 -33.40
C TRP A 10 10.17 -13.26 -31.92
N THR A 11 11.33 -13.47 -31.30
CA THR A 11 11.59 -13.07 -29.92
C THR A 11 11.50 -11.56 -29.75
N VAL A 12 12.15 -10.78 -30.63
CA VAL A 12 12.08 -9.32 -30.59
C VAL A 12 10.65 -8.83 -30.81
N LEU A 13 9.93 -9.39 -31.78
CA LEU A 13 8.54 -9.06 -32.03
C LEU A 13 7.66 -9.35 -30.80
N PHE A 14 7.87 -10.49 -30.15
CA PHE A 14 7.16 -10.86 -28.93
C PHE A 14 7.42 -9.88 -27.79
N PHE A 15 8.68 -9.50 -27.55
CA PHE A 15 9.00 -8.49 -26.53
C PHE A 15 8.46 -7.11 -26.89
N ALA A 16 8.48 -6.72 -28.16
CA ALA A 16 7.88 -5.47 -28.61
C ALA A 16 6.36 -5.45 -28.36
N LEU A 17 5.67 -6.57 -28.60
CA LEU A 17 4.24 -6.72 -28.30
C LEU A 17 3.99 -6.61 -26.79
N LEU A 18 4.80 -7.30 -25.96
CA LEU A 18 4.71 -7.21 -24.50
C LEU A 18 4.88 -5.77 -24.02
N LEU A 19 5.89 -5.07 -24.56
CA LEU A 19 6.17 -3.69 -24.19
C LEU A 19 5.02 -2.77 -24.62
N GLY A 20 4.44 -2.99 -25.81
CA GLY A 20 3.25 -2.28 -26.26
C GLY A 20 2.05 -2.49 -25.32
N ALA A 21 1.82 -3.71 -24.85
CA ALA A 21 0.78 -4.01 -23.88
C ALA A 21 1.02 -3.32 -22.51
N ASP A 22 2.27 -3.34 -22.00
CA ASP A 22 2.64 -2.60 -20.78
C ASP A 22 2.40 -1.09 -20.94
N GLN A 23 2.77 -0.50 -22.08
CA GLN A 23 2.50 0.93 -22.36
C GLN A 23 1.00 1.23 -22.47
N LEU A 24 0.22 0.35 -23.10
CA LEU A 24 -1.23 0.50 -23.21
C LEU A 24 -1.88 0.54 -21.82
N LEU A 25 -1.52 -0.41 -20.96
CA LEU A 25 -2.08 -0.53 -19.60
C LEU A 25 -1.59 0.59 -18.67
N THR A 26 -0.42 1.17 -18.90
CA THR A 26 0.10 2.25 -18.03
C THR A 26 -0.36 3.64 -18.47
N ARG A 27 -0.34 3.94 -19.77
CA ARG A 27 -0.50 5.31 -20.29
C ARG A 27 -1.85 5.61 -20.94
N VAL A 28 -2.53 4.61 -21.50
CA VAL A 28 -3.76 4.86 -22.27
C VAL A 28 -4.97 4.69 -21.37
N PRO A 29 -5.83 5.70 -21.20
CA PRO A 29 -7.04 5.54 -20.39
C PRO A 29 -8.04 4.62 -21.12
N LEU A 30 -8.32 3.46 -20.54
CA LEU A 30 -9.37 2.59 -21.02
C LEU A 30 -10.71 3.09 -20.46
N SER A 31 -11.57 3.59 -21.36
CA SER A 31 -12.88 4.16 -21.01
C SER A 31 -13.92 3.15 -20.50
N PRO A 32 -13.96 1.87 -20.95
CA PRO A 32 -14.93 0.91 -20.44
C PRO A 32 -14.66 0.57 -18.96
N PRO A 33 -15.69 0.49 -18.10
CA PRO A 33 -15.53 0.33 -16.66
C PRO A 33 -14.76 -0.94 -16.27
N VAL A 34 -15.04 -2.06 -16.93
CA VAL A 34 -14.32 -3.34 -16.70
C VAL A 34 -12.83 -3.23 -17.02
N LEU A 35 -12.49 -2.54 -18.12
CA LEU A 35 -11.11 -2.37 -18.54
C LEU A 35 -10.37 -1.36 -17.64
N ASN A 36 -11.09 -0.37 -17.10
CA ASN A 36 -10.52 0.61 -16.17
C ASN A 36 -10.07 -0.03 -14.85
N GLU A 37 -10.89 -0.90 -14.27
CA GLU A 37 -10.54 -1.58 -13.02
C GLU A 37 -9.38 -2.55 -13.21
N ALA A 38 -9.35 -3.31 -14.32
CA ALA A 38 -8.21 -4.14 -14.67
C ALA A 38 -6.93 -3.30 -14.85
N GLN A 39 -7.04 -2.11 -15.44
CA GLN A 39 -5.93 -1.19 -15.62
C GLN A 39 -5.42 -0.61 -14.28
N ARG A 40 -6.32 -0.27 -13.36
CA ARG A 40 -5.98 0.17 -12.00
C ARG A 40 -5.25 -0.93 -11.24
N PHE A 41 -5.83 -2.14 -11.22
CA PHE A 41 -5.22 -3.31 -10.61
C PHE A 41 -3.83 -3.60 -11.18
N TYR A 42 -3.67 -3.55 -12.51
CA TYR A 42 -2.38 -3.78 -13.15
C TYR A 42 -1.31 -2.77 -12.73
N ARG A 43 -1.67 -1.47 -12.67
CA ARG A 43 -0.74 -0.42 -12.23
C ARG A 43 -0.31 -0.62 -10.78
N ASP A 44 -1.24 -0.91 -9.89
CA ASP A 44 -0.94 -1.16 -8.47
C ASP A 44 -0.07 -2.40 -8.30
N PHE A 45 -0.40 -3.49 -8.99
CA PHE A 45 0.39 -4.71 -8.98
C PHE A 45 1.82 -4.46 -9.46
N ARG A 46 2.00 -3.73 -10.57
CA ARG A 46 3.32 -3.41 -11.12
C ARG A 46 4.16 -2.58 -10.15
N ILE A 47 3.59 -1.54 -9.54
CA ILE A 47 4.29 -0.69 -8.56
C ILE A 47 4.73 -1.53 -7.36
N ARG A 48 3.84 -2.40 -6.85
CA ARG A 48 4.18 -3.31 -5.75
C ARG A 48 5.27 -4.29 -6.15
N LEU A 49 5.16 -4.93 -7.32
CA LEU A 49 6.12 -5.91 -7.80
C LEU A 49 7.52 -5.32 -7.95
N ILE A 50 7.63 -4.09 -8.48
CA ILE A 50 8.92 -3.37 -8.56
C ILE A 50 9.38 -2.98 -7.15
N GLY A 51 8.46 -2.51 -6.30
CA GLY A 51 8.74 -2.15 -4.91
C GLY A 51 9.21 -3.32 -4.04
N LEU A 52 8.79 -4.56 -4.32
CA LEU A 52 9.27 -5.76 -3.61
C LEU A 52 10.78 -5.96 -3.76
N GLY A 53 11.35 -5.62 -4.92
CA GLY A 53 12.79 -5.69 -5.14
C GLY A 53 13.58 -4.57 -4.43
N CYS A 54 12.94 -3.42 -4.19
CA CYS A 54 13.55 -2.28 -3.53
C CYS A 54 13.37 -2.28 -2.00
N ARG A 55 12.40 -3.03 -1.46
CA ARG A 55 12.19 -3.22 0.00
C ARG A 55 13.08 -4.32 0.60
N GLY A 56 14.21 -4.62 -0.04
CA GLY A 56 15.19 -5.63 0.37
C GLY A 56 15.97 -5.32 1.65
N GLY A 57 15.41 -4.57 2.60
CA GLY A 57 16.04 -4.24 3.88
C GLY A 57 15.09 -4.00 5.04
N GLU A 58 13.77 -4.00 4.81
CA GLU A 58 12.76 -3.80 5.84
C GLU A 58 11.93 -5.08 5.95
N THR A 59 12.54 -6.12 6.51
CA THR A 59 11.75 -7.19 7.12
C THR A 59 10.84 -6.57 8.18
N VAL A 60 9.71 -7.20 8.47
CA VAL A 60 8.81 -6.71 9.53
C VAL A 60 9.58 -6.53 10.84
N GLU A 61 10.54 -7.41 11.10
CA GLU A 61 11.50 -7.35 12.19
C GLU A 61 12.41 -6.11 12.12
N GLY A 62 12.94 -5.77 10.94
CA GLY A 62 13.80 -4.59 10.74
C GLY A 62 13.04 -3.26 10.85
N VAL A 63 11.76 -3.22 10.48
CA VAL A 63 10.90 -2.04 10.73
C VAL A 63 10.58 -1.92 12.22
N ILE A 64 10.34 -3.03 12.92
CA ILE A 64 10.09 -3.02 14.37
C ILE A 64 11.33 -2.57 15.14
N GLU A 65 12.53 -3.04 14.79
CA GLU A 65 13.78 -2.57 15.39
C GLU A 65 14.13 -1.13 14.99
N GLY A 66 13.86 -0.72 13.75
CA GLY A 66 14.05 0.66 13.29
C GLY A 66 13.12 1.66 13.96
N ASN A 67 11.87 1.28 14.25
CA ASN A 67 10.91 2.12 14.97
C ASN A 67 11.05 2.06 16.49
N ALA A 68 11.83 1.13 17.05
CA ALA A 68 12.10 1.09 18.49
C ALA A 68 12.81 2.37 18.99
N GLY A 69 13.47 3.11 18.11
CA GLY A 69 14.08 4.43 18.39
C GLY A 69 13.18 5.65 18.12
N GLN A 70 12.02 5.48 17.47
CA GLN A 70 11.09 6.58 17.10
C GLN A 70 9.80 6.59 17.92
N VAL A 71 9.81 6.02 19.13
CA VAL A 71 8.76 6.24 20.15
C VAL A 71 8.92 7.60 20.86
N GLY A 72 9.94 8.39 20.49
CA GLY A 72 10.40 9.54 21.27
C GLY A 72 10.03 10.94 20.79
N ASP A 73 9.26 11.14 19.70
CA ASP A 73 8.92 12.51 19.28
C ASP A 73 7.61 12.57 18.47
N SER A 74 6.49 12.34 19.16
CA SER A 74 5.20 12.88 18.73
C SER A 74 4.85 14.03 19.68
N PRO A 75 4.53 15.24 19.17
CA PRO A 75 4.33 16.40 20.02
C PRO A 75 3.08 16.19 20.90
N ALA A 76 3.34 16.04 22.20
CA ALA A 76 2.39 16.19 23.31
C ALA A 76 1.08 15.37 23.19
N ALA A 77 1.20 14.04 23.33
CA ALA A 77 0.17 13.34 24.09
C ALA A 77 0.38 13.73 25.57
N THR A 78 -0.52 14.54 26.12
CA THR A 78 -0.68 14.65 27.56
C THR A 78 -0.94 13.25 28.10
N SER A 79 0.09 12.64 28.69
CA SER A 79 -0.01 11.36 29.38
C SER A 79 -0.97 11.51 30.56
N GLY A 80 -2.25 11.25 30.31
CA GLY A 80 -3.13 10.69 31.33
C GLY A 80 -2.74 9.22 31.53
N GLU A 81 -2.70 8.78 32.78
CA GLU A 81 -2.33 7.42 33.21
C GLU A 81 -3.37 6.35 32.80
N GLY A 82 -3.72 6.27 31.52
CA GLY A 82 -4.66 5.30 30.98
C GLY A 82 -3.99 4.32 30.04
N THR A 83 -4.31 3.04 30.16
CA THR A 83 -4.02 2.09 29.08
C THR A 83 -5.12 2.27 28.02
N PRO A 84 -4.77 2.65 26.77
CA PRO A 84 -5.77 2.92 25.74
C PRO A 84 -6.62 1.68 25.49
N ARG A 85 -7.95 1.84 25.59
CA ARG A 85 -8.93 0.76 25.54
C ARG A 85 -9.75 0.76 24.26
N TYR A 86 -9.78 1.88 23.54
CA TYR A 86 -10.52 2.02 22.28
C TYR A 86 -9.62 2.55 21.18
N PHE A 87 -9.94 2.19 19.94
CA PHE A 87 -9.33 2.80 18.76
C PHE A 87 -10.40 3.14 17.71
N TYR A 88 -10.14 4.16 16.90
CA TYR A 88 -10.97 4.55 15.77
C TYR A 88 -10.11 5.04 14.61
N LEU A 89 -10.69 5.08 13.40
CA LEU A 89 -10.05 5.60 12.20
C LEU A 89 -10.60 7.01 11.93
N ASP A 90 -9.74 8.00 11.76
CA ASP A 90 -10.17 9.36 11.41
C ASP A 90 -10.36 9.54 9.89
N ARG A 91 -10.85 10.73 9.47
CA ARG A 91 -11.11 11.05 8.04
C ARG A 91 -9.84 11.06 7.21
N GLU A 92 -8.69 11.27 7.84
CA GLU A 92 -7.38 11.26 7.24
C GLU A 92 -6.81 9.83 7.12
N GLY A 93 -7.52 8.83 7.65
CA GLY A 93 -7.15 7.43 7.63
C GLY A 93 -6.11 7.05 8.69
N ALA A 94 -5.90 7.91 9.70
CA ALA A 94 -5.00 7.63 10.82
C ALA A 94 -5.74 6.89 11.94
N LEU A 95 -5.04 5.93 12.54
CA LEU A 95 -5.53 5.15 13.68
C LEU A 95 -5.29 5.94 14.98
N ARG A 96 -6.36 6.23 15.72
CA ARG A 96 -6.31 6.98 16.98
C ARG A 96 -6.69 6.07 18.15
N PHE A 97 -5.96 6.18 19.26
CA PHE A 97 -6.17 5.40 20.47
C PHE A 97 -6.63 6.29 21.62
N VAL A 98 -7.64 5.85 22.36
CA VAL A 98 -8.17 6.59 23.52
C VAL A 98 -8.52 5.66 24.67
N ASP A 99 -8.52 6.20 25.89
CA ASP A 99 -8.78 5.45 27.12
C ASP A 99 -10.27 5.13 27.29
N ASP A 100 -11.15 6.09 27.04
CA ASP A 100 -12.59 5.92 27.14
C ASP A 100 -13.33 6.26 25.83
N LEU A 101 -14.47 5.60 25.63
CA LEU A 101 -15.34 5.85 24.47
C LEU A 101 -15.86 7.30 24.40
N LYS A 102 -15.94 7.98 25.55
CA LYS A 102 -16.37 9.39 25.62
C LYS A 102 -15.39 10.33 24.91
N ASP A 103 -14.11 9.95 24.89
CA ASP A 103 -13.01 10.71 24.30
C ASP A 103 -12.92 10.50 22.78
N VAL A 104 -13.67 9.53 22.24
CA VAL A 104 -13.88 9.41 20.79
C VAL A 104 -14.85 10.50 20.33
N PRO A 105 -14.54 11.27 19.27
CA PRO A 105 -15.47 12.22 18.68
C PRO A 105 -16.81 11.57 18.31
N PRO A 106 -17.95 12.25 18.48
CA PRO A 106 -19.28 11.64 18.30
C PRO A 106 -19.48 10.93 16.96
N GLU A 107 -18.87 11.46 15.91
CA GLU A 107 -18.92 10.93 14.54
C GLU A 107 -18.20 9.58 14.37
N TYR A 108 -17.18 9.28 15.18
CA TYR A 108 -16.41 8.03 15.09
C TYR A 108 -16.79 7.01 16.17
N ARG A 109 -17.69 7.34 17.11
CA ARG A 109 -18.08 6.44 18.21
C ARG A 109 -18.74 5.14 17.73
N GLY A 110 -19.48 5.19 16.63
CA GLY A 110 -20.11 4.01 16.03
C GLY A 110 -19.11 3.04 15.39
N GLU A 111 -17.94 3.54 15.02
CA GLU A 111 -16.86 2.78 14.35
C GLU A 111 -15.71 2.46 15.31
N ALA A 112 -15.74 3.00 16.54
CA ALA A 112 -14.74 2.75 17.56
C ALA A 112 -14.78 1.29 18.01
N GLN A 113 -13.61 0.67 18.05
CA GLN A 113 -13.43 -0.71 18.46
C GLN A 113 -12.66 -0.81 19.77
N VAL A 114 -12.96 -1.84 20.55
CA VAL A 114 -12.27 -2.12 21.82
C VAL A 114 -10.95 -2.84 21.53
N LEU A 115 -9.89 -2.42 22.19
CA LEU A 115 -8.60 -3.09 22.20
C LEU A 115 -8.68 -4.28 23.17
N VAL A 116 -8.93 -5.47 22.65
CA VAL A 116 -8.93 -6.71 23.44
C VAL A 116 -7.48 -7.11 23.72
N ARG A 117 -7.14 -7.28 25.00
CA ARG A 117 -5.82 -7.78 25.45
C ARG A 117 -5.70 -9.28 25.24
#